data_AF-A0A3D0CT98-F1
#
_entry.id   AF-A0A3D0CT98-F1
#
_cell.length_a   1.000
_cell.length_b   1.000
_cell.length_c   1.000
_cell.angle_alpha   90.00
_cell.angle_beta   90.00
_cell.angle_gamma   90.00
#
_symmetry.space_group_name_H-M   'P 1'
#
loop_
_entity.id
_entity.type
_entity.pdbx_description
1 polymer ?
#
loop_
_entity_poly.entity_id
_entity_poly.type
_entity_poly.pdbx_seq_one_letter_code
_entity_poly.pdbx_strand_id
1 'polypeptide(L)'
;MTLWFLLGILLVVLVGGLVVWWWQRSFQPLRPPEETRNLGYGRARWEREIALWEGTLRRLQTQAIRYTEVPPHLAREIERAEARLTRAREALGSDDHMSPPRS
;
A
#
# COMPACT_ATOMS: atom_id res chain seq x y z
N MET A 1 13.51 17.58 52.09
CA MET A 1 14.18 17.14 50.86
C MET A 1 13.28 16.31 49.92
N THR A 2 12.18 15.71 50.40
CA THR A 2 11.29 14.85 49.60
C THR A 2 10.29 15.59 48.69
N LEU A 3 9.90 16.83 49.04
CA LEU A 3 8.90 17.59 48.28
C LEU A 3 9.34 17.92 46.84
N TRP A 4 10.61 18.35 46.67
CA TRP A 4 11.17 18.69 45.36
C TRP A 4 11.35 17.47 44.45
N PHE A 5 11.60 16.29 45.03
CA PHE A 5 11.66 15.03 44.28
C PHE A 5 10.29 14.63 43.73
N LEU A 6 9.23 14.75 44.54
CA LEU A 6 7.87 14.47 44.11
C LEU A 6 7.41 15.46 43.03
N LEU A 7 7.79 16.73 43.15
CA LEU A 7 7.51 17.77 42.14
C LEU A 7 8.23 17.48 40.81
N GLY A 8 9.49 17.01 40.86
CA GLY A 8 10.23 16.60 39.68
C GLY A 8 9.61 15.40 38.97
N ILE A 9 9.18 14.38 39.72
CA ILE A 9 8.50 13.21 39.15
C ILE A 9 7.16 13.60 38.53
N LEU A 10 6.37 14.43 39.21
CA LEU A 10 5.09 14.91 38.69
C LEU A 10 5.27 15.68 37.38
N LEU A 11 6.31 16.50 37.28
CA LEU A 11 6.64 17.25 36.07
C LEU A 11 7.01 16.32 34.91
N VAL A 12 7.81 15.28 35.16
CA VAL A 12 8.18 14.28 34.14
C VAL A 12 6.96 13.50 33.65
N VAL A 13 6.05 13.13 34.55
CA VAL A 13 4.81 12.43 34.18
C VAL A 13 3.89 13.34 33.37
N LEU A 14 3.76 14.62 33.74
CA LEU A 14 2.95 15.58 32.99
C LEU A 14 3.52 15.85 31.59
N VAL A 15 4.83 16.10 31.48
CA VAL A 15 5.48 16.34 30.20
C VAL A 15 5.45 15.08 29.34
N GLY A 16 5.75 13.91 29.91
CA GLY A 16 5.68 12.63 29.21
C GLY A 16 4.26 12.32 28.71
N GLY A 17 3.26 12.52 29.56
CA GLY A 17 1.85 12.37 29.20
C GLY A 17 1.41 13.33 28.10
N LEU A 18 1.87 14.58 28.13
CA LEU A 18 1.57 15.59 27.12
C LEU A 18 2.21 15.23 25.77
N VAL A 19 3.44 14.72 25.77
CA VAL A 19 4.15 14.27 24.57
C VAL A 19 3.46 13.04 23.96
N VAL A 20 3.08 12.06 24.79
CA VAL A 20 2.35 10.86 24.32
C VAL A 20 0.97 11.24 23.78
N TRP A 21 0.25 12.14 24.46
CA TRP A 21 -1.06 12.62 24.01
C TRP A 21 -0.95 13.41 22.69
N TRP A 22 0.06 14.28 22.56
CA TRP A 22 0.30 15.04 21.34
C TRP A 22 0.75 14.15 20.18
N TRP A 23 1.57 13.13 20.46
CA TRP A 23 1.96 12.13 19.49
C TRP A 23 0.75 11.32 19.03
N GLN A 24 -0.07 10.79 19.94
CA GLN A 24 -1.28 10.05 19.59
C GLN A 24 -2.31 10.89 18.82
N ARG A 25 -2.41 12.20 19.11
CA ARG A 25 -3.26 13.12 18.35
C ARG A 25 -2.73 13.40 16.95
N SER A 26 -1.42 13.56 16.79
CA SER A 26 -0.76 13.76 15.49
C SER A 26 -0.78 12.50 14.62
N PHE A 27 -0.88 11.33 15.26
CA PHE A 27 -1.01 10.03 14.61
C PHE A 27 -2.44 9.49 14.63
N GLN A 28 -3.47 10.33 14.68
CA GLN A 28 -4.79 9.85 14.26
C GLN A 28 -4.68 9.52 12.77
N PRO A 29 -4.75 8.24 12.35
CA PRO A 29 -4.91 7.94 10.94
C PRO A 29 -6.19 8.66 10.55
N LEU A 30 -6.11 9.55 9.55
CA LEU A 30 -7.29 10.06 8.85
C LEU A 30 -8.19 8.84 8.66
N ARG A 31 -9.28 8.73 9.43
CA ARG A 31 -10.27 7.68 9.23
C ARG A 31 -10.62 7.83 7.75
N PRO A 32 -10.29 6.85 6.88
CA PRO A 32 -10.75 6.94 5.52
C PRO A 32 -12.28 7.07 5.63
N PRO A 33 -12.90 8.01 4.90
CA PRO A 33 -14.35 8.12 4.94
C PRO A 33 -14.95 6.73 4.73
N GLU A 34 -15.88 6.35 5.61
CA GLU A 34 -16.48 5.02 5.64
C GLU A 34 -17.17 4.64 4.32
N GLU A 35 -17.32 5.59 3.39
CA GLU A 35 -17.72 5.37 1.98
C GLU A 35 -16.80 4.43 1.20
N THR A 36 -15.55 4.23 1.62
CA THR A 36 -14.63 3.32 0.89
C THR A 36 -14.80 1.84 1.24
N ARG A 37 -15.63 1.48 2.22
CA ARG A 37 -15.83 0.08 2.62
C ARG A 37 -16.74 -0.74 1.68
N ASN A 38 -17.47 -0.09 0.77
CA ASN A 38 -18.40 -0.76 -0.16
C ASN A 38 -18.08 -0.54 -1.65
N LEU A 39 -16.96 0.12 -1.97
CA LEU A 39 -16.52 0.24 -3.35
C LEU A 39 -15.48 -0.85 -3.56
N GLY A 40 -15.81 -1.81 -4.44
CA GLY A 40 -14.85 -2.78 -4.96
C GLY A 40 -13.53 -2.11 -5.32
N TYR A 41 -12.44 -2.86 -5.30
CA TYR A 41 -11.07 -2.38 -5.55
C TYR A 41 -11.07 -1.46 -6.79
N GLY A 42 -11.13 -0.14 -6.58
CA GLY A 42 -11.68 0.74 -7.62
C GLY A 42 -10.90 0.69 -8.92
N ARG A 43 -11.56 0.88 -10.07
CA ARG A 43 -10.96 0.89 -11.43
C ARG A 43 -9.59 1.58 -11.48
N ALA A 44 -9.50 2.80 -10.93
CA ALA A 44 -8.27 3.60 -10.90
C ALA A 44 -7.13 2.99 -10.06
N ARG A 45 -7.42 2.04 -9.18
CA ARG A 45 -6.44 1.26 -8.42
C ARG A 45 -5.94 0.07 -9.22
N TRP A 46 -6.84 -0.65 -9.91
CA TRP A 46 -6.47 -1.71 -10.83
C TRP A 46 -5.61 -1.19 -11.99
N GLU A 47 -5.97 -0.04 -12.58
CA GLU A 47 -5.16 0.61 -13.63
C GLU A 47 -3.75 0.96 -13.14
N ARG A 48 -3.62 1.48 -11.91
CA ARG A 48 -2.32 1.75 -11.28
C ARG A 48 -1.53 0.48 -11.03
N GLU A 49 -2.20 -0.58 -10.60
CA GLU A 49 -1.57 -1.88 -10.35
C GLU A 49 -1.07 -2.53 -11.65
N ILE A 50 -1.85 -2.46 -12.73
CA ILE A 50 -1.44 -2.90 -14.08
C ILE A 50 -0.20 -2.13 -14.53
N ALA A 51 -0.21 -0.80 -14.46
CA ALA A 51 0.94 0.02 -14.86
C ALA A 51 2.22 -0.32 -14.07
N LEU A 52 2.08 -0.62 -12.78
CA LEU A 52 3.20 -1.00 -11.91
C LEU A 52 3.77 -2.37 -12.30
N TRP A 53 2.91 -3.37 -12.50
CA TRP A 53 3.33 -4.71 -12.90
C TRP A 53 3.89 -4.75 -14.32
N GLU A 54 3.35 -3.95 -15.24
CA GLU A 54 3.91 -3.77 -16.60
C GLU A 54 5.33 -3.20 -16.55
N GLY A 55 5.54 -2.16 -15.73
CA GLY A 55 6.88 -1.59 -15.53
C GLY A 55 7.86 -2.59 -14.90
N THR A 56 7.37 -3.40 -13.96
CA THR A 56 8.17 -4.45 -13.30
C THR A 56 8.54 -5.55 -14.29
N LEU A 57 7.58 -6.03 -15.08
CA LEU A 57 7.80 -7.03 -16.11
C LEU A 57 8.82 -6.55 -17.14
N ARG A 58 8.70 -5.32 -17.61
CA ARG A 58 9.63 -4.74 -18.58
C ARG A 58 11.06 -4.68 -18.04
N ARG A 59 11.25 -4.38 -16.75
CA ARG A 59 12.56 -4.41 -16.09
C ARG A 59 13.12 -5.82 -16.01
N LEU A 60 12.30 -6.79 -15.57
CA LEU A 60 12.71 -8.20 -15.47
C LEU A 60 13.08 -8.79 -16.83
N GLN A 61 12.29 -8.50 -17.87
CA GLN A 61 12.59 -8.89 -19.25
C GLN A 61 13.88 -8.22 -19.75
N THR A 62 14.10 -6.93 -19.46
CA THR A 62 15.35 -6.23 -19.81
C THR A 62 16.56 -6.85 -19.12
N GLN A 63 16.41 -7.28 -17.86
CA GLN A 63 17.46 -8.01 -17.16
C GLN A 63 17.67 -9.39 -17.78
N ALA A 64 16.61 -10.11 -18.13
CA ALA A 64 16.68 -11.42 -18.76
C ALA A 64 17.43 -11.39 -20.09
N ILE A 65 17.26 -10.34 -20.90
CA ILE A 65 17.99 -10.15 -22.17
C ILE A 65 19.52 -10.07 -21.96
N ARG A 66 19.99 -9.63 -20.78
CA ARG A 66 21.43 -9.56 -20.47
C ARG A 66 22.03 -10.93 -20.17
N TYR A 67 21.21 -11.95 -19.96
CA TYR A 67 21.66 -13.31 -19.71
C TYR A 67 21.51 -14.15 -20.97
N THR A 68 22.55 -14.93 -21.29
CA THR A 68 22.51 -15.91 -22.39
C THR A 68 21.50 -17.02 -22.12
N GLU A 69 21.32 -17.36 -20.84
CA GLU A 69 20.30 -18.27 -20.35
C GLU A 69 19.63 -17.63 -19.14
N VAL A 70 18.29 -17.51 -19.17
CA VAL A 70 17.55 -16.83 -18.12
C VAL A 70 17.66 -17.64 -16.81
N PRO A 71 18.18 -17.05 -15.73
CA PRO A 71 18.29 -17.75 -14.47
C PRO A 71 16.91 -18.24 -13.99
N PRO A 72 16.82 -19.43 -13.37
CA PRO A 72 15.53 -20.02 -12.98
C PRO A 72 14.78 -19.19 -11.93
N HIS A 73 15.46 -18.34 -11.17
CA HIS A 73 14.82 -17.40 -10.26
C HIS A 73 14.16 -16.24 -11.01
N LEU A 74 14.84 -15.72 -12.04
CA LEU A 74 14.36 -14.60 -12.85
C LEU A 74 13.16 -15.01 -13.72
N ALA A 75 13.21 -16.23 -14.28
CA ALA A 75 12.08 -16.81 -15.01
C ALA A 75 10.82 -16.91 -14.12
N ARG A 76 10.97 -17.38 -12.87
CA ARG A 76 9.86 -17.44 -11.90
C ARG A 76 9.34 -16.05 -11.52
N GLU A 77 10.20 -15.04 -11.46
CA GLU A 77 9.77 -13.67 -11.16
C GLU A 77 8.98 -13.04 -12.32
N ILE A 78 9.41 -13.30 -13.56
CA ILE A 78 8.68 -12.92 -14.77
C ILE A 78 7.30 -13.58 -14.77
N GLU A 79 7.23 -14.90 -14.59
CA GLU A 79 5.97 -15.65 -14.56
C GLU A 79 5.02 -15.14 -13.48
N ARG A 80 5.54 -14.82 -12.28
CA ARG A 80 4.72 -14.22 -11.20
C ARG A 80 4.22 -12.83 -11.56
N ALA A 81 5.04 -12.00 -12.19
CA ALA A 81 4.65 -10.67 -12.61
C ALA A 81 3.55 -10.75 -13.68
N GLU A 82 3.69 -11.65 -14.66
CA GLU A 82 2.67 -11.93 -15.67
C GLU A 82 1.36 -12.42 -15.03
N ALA A 83 1.42 -13.38 -14.12
CA ALA A 83 0.23 -13.91 -13.46
C ALA A 83 -0.52 -12.85 -12.63
N ARG A 84 0.20 -11.89 -12.03
CA ARG A 84 -0.43 -10.76 -11.31
C ARG A 84 -1.05 -9.75 -12.25
N LEU A 85 -0.39 -9.49 -13.36
CA LEU A 85 -0.85 -8.56 -14.39
C LEU A 85 -2.10 -9.09 -15.10
N THR A 86 -2.15 -10.39 -15.42
CA THR A 86 -3.34 -11.05 -15.96
C THR A 86 -4.52 -10.95 -14.99
N ARG A 87 -4.31 -11.28 -13.71
CA ARG A 87 -5.36 -11.13 -12.68
C ARG A 87 -5.86 -9.70 -12.52
N ALA A 88 -4.96 -8.71 -12.56
CA ALA A 88 -5.35 -7.30 -12.46
C ALA A 88 -6.17 -6.85 -13.68
N ARG A 89 -5.84 -7.33 -14.88
CA ARG A 89 -6.61 -7.07 -16.11
C ARG A 89 -7.97 -7.76 -16.11
N GLU A 90 -8.05 -9.00 -15.64
CA GLU A 90 -9.31 -9.73 -15.48
C GLU A 90 -10.23 -9.03 -14.49
N ALA A 91 -9.70 -8.61 -13.33
CA ALA A 91 -10.45 -7.86 -12.33
C ALA A 91 -10.97 -6.52 -12.87
N LEU A 92 -10.12 -5.77 -13.59
CA LEU A 92 -10.51 -4.51 -14.24
C LEU A 92 -11.61 -4.73 -15.30
N GLY A 93 -11.48 -5.78 -16.13
CA GLY A 93 -12.47 -6.13 -17.15
C GLY A 93 -13.81 -6.58 -16.56
N SER A 94 -13.77 -7.28 -15.42
CA SER A 94 -14.98 -7.68 -14.70
C SER A 94 -15.70 -6.50 -14.05
N ASP A 95 -14.97 -5.49 -13.56
CA ASP A 95 -15.53 -4.25 -13.01
C ASP A 95 -16.18 -3.37 -14.11
N ASP A 96 -15.60 -3.33 -15.32
CA ASP A 96 -16.17 -2.61 -16.46
C ASP A 96 -17.51 -3.19 -16.94
N HIS A 97 -17.74 -4.50 -16.75
CA HIS A 97 -19.00 -5.17 -17.10
C HIS A 97 -20.16 -4.90 -16.12
N MET A 98 -19.90 -4.36 -14.93
CA MET A 98 -20.93 -3.96 -13.95
C MET A 98 -21.38 -2.50 -14.09
N SER A 99 -20.83 -1.73 -15.04
CA SER A 99 -21.31 -0.38 -15.30
C SER A 99 -22.57 -0.42 -16.16
N PRO A 100 -23.78 -0.08 -15.65
CA PRO A 100 -24.97 0.01 -16.49
C PRO A 100 -24.74 1.07 -17.58
N PRO A 101 -25.33 0.89 -18.78
CA PRO A 101 -25.25 1.90 -19.82
C PRO A 101 -25.81 3.21 -19.28
N ARG A 102 -24.99 4.27 -19.32
CA ARG A 102 -25.48 5.63 -19.08
C ARG A 102 -26.38 6.01 -20.26
N SER A 103 -27.68 5.81 -20.09
CA SER A 103 -28.75 6.37 -20.92
C SER A 103 -28.98 7.84 -20.56
#